data_AF-A0A0W0R6C1-F1
#
_entry.id   AF-A0A0W0R6C1-F1
#
_cell.length_a   1.000
_cell.length_b   1.000
_cell.length_c   1.000
_cell.angle_alpha   90.00
_cell.angle_beta   90.00
_cell.angle_gamma   90.00
#
_symmetry.space_group_name_H-M   'P 1'
#
loop_
_entity.id
_entity.type
_entity.pdbx_description
1 polymer ?
#
loop_
_entity_poly.entity_id
_entity_poly.type
_entity_poly.pdbx_seq_one_letter_code
_entity_poly.pdbx_strand_id
1 'polypeptide(L)'
;MRNVILKHAAHLGQMLTERRVRCAVAESCTGGGLGAAITAISGSSKWFDRGFITYSNEAKEALLGIPKSLIKKYGAVSKECAIAMVQGAIAKSDAEVAVSITGIAGPDGGTEEKPVGTVWIAWAGDTQKIVARCFLFKGDRESIRNQAIEKALEGLIKRCDPIKHPLIRSKDAGRYFIAIWPDKIEAEALIQHLLRTQCFPIEKLIPKENLHLTLAYLGKAYPGYLEDAGKVVQQIKEKPFTITLSEINHFKHQIVWCGLKKSSPALHNLFKRLTFNLITAGYIPENRPFIPHVTLARHMEYKEIDNFQSLNWTVKKICLAKSTGAPLYEIVKEWELG
;
A
#
# COMPACT_ATOMS: atom_id res chain seq x y z
N MET A 1 33.73 5.71 -10.78
CA MET A 1 32.35 5.73 -10.22
C MET A 1 31.36 6.53 -11.07
N ARG A 2 31.59 7.82 -11.37
CA ARG A 2 30.62 8.66 -12.11
C ARG A 2 30.14 8.10 -13.46
N ASN A 3 31.03 7.47 -14.24
CA ASN A 3 30.65 6.81 -15.51
C ASN A 3 29.74 5.58 -15.33
N VAL A 4 29.85 4.85 -14.22
CA VAL A 4 29.00 3.67 -13.96
C VAL A 4 27.60 4.12 -13.55
N ILE A 5 27.51 5.13 -12.68
CA ILE A 5 26.25 5.74 -12.25
C ILE A 5 25.45 6.23 -13.47
N LEU A 6 26.09 6.96 -14.39
CA LEU A 6 25.42 7.46 -15.60
C LEU A 6 24.98 6.32 -16.54
N LYS A 7 25.75 5.24 -16.65
CA LYS A 7 25.34 4.04 -17.40
C LYS A 7 24.10 3.39 -16.78
N HIS A 8 24.05 3.25 -15.46
CA HIS A 8 22.87 2.72 -14.77
C HIS A 8 21.66 3.65 -14.92
N ALA A 9 21.83 4.96 -14.79
CA ALA A 9 20.76 5.93 -15.00
C ALA A 9 20.21 5.89 -16.43
N ALA A 10 21.08 5.79 -17.44
CA ALA A 10 20.68 5.65 -18.83
C ALA A 10 19.88 4.36 -19.08
N HIS A 11 20.36 3.22 -18.56
CA HIS A 11 19.67 1.95 -18.67
C HIS A 11 18.29 1.98 -17.99
N LEU A 12 18.21 2.52 -16.76
CA LEU A 12 16.94 2.72 -16.08
C LEU A 12 15.99 3.57 -16.93
N GLY A 13 16.48 4.69 -17.49
CA GLY A 13 15.68 5.58 -18.30
C GLY A 13 15.11 4.92 -19.56
N GLN A 14 15.89 4.08 -20.23
CA GLN A 14 15.42 3.27 -21.35
C GLN A 14 14.27 2.37 -20.91
N MET A 15 14.48 1.58 -19.84
CA MET A 15 13.47 0.64 -19.34
C MET A 15 12.16 1.33 -18.95
N LEU A 16 12.26 2.44 -18.21
CA LEU A 16 11.08 3.18 -17.74
C LEU A 16 10.32 3.85 -18.91
N THR A 17 11.04 4.37 -19.90
CA THR A 17 10.44 4.96 -21.11
C THR A 17 9.69 3.92 -21.92
N GLU A 18 10.31 2.78 -22.22
CA GLU A 18 9.67 1.65 -22.93
C GLU A 18 8.43 1.16 -22.18
N ARG A 19 8.51 1.16 -20.84
CA ARG A 19 7.42 0.74 -19.97
C ARG A 19 6.32 1.79 -19.75
N ARG A 20 6.55 3.05 -20.12
CA ARG A 20 5.68 4.19 -19.77
C ARG A 20 5.42 4.29 -18.26
N VAL A 21 6.45 4.05 -17.47
CA VAL A 21 6.43 4.15 -16.00
C VAL A 21 7.27 5.34 -15.58
N ARG A 22 6.84 6.04 -14.53
CA ARG A 22 7.56 7.18 -13.96
C ARG A 22 8.21 6.80 -12.63
N CYS A 23 9.33 7.45 -12.33
CA CYS A 23 10.13 7.24 -11.14
C CYS A 23 10.20 8.51 -10.29
N ALA A 24 10.12 8.34 -8.96
CA ALA A 24 10.43 9.37 -7.98
C ALA A 24 11.57 8.93 -7.05
N VAL A 25 12.28 9.89 -6.45
CA VAL A 25 13.38 9.60 -5.51
C VAL A 25 13.21 10.36 -4.20
N ALA A 26 13.59 9.77 -3.07
CA ALA A 26 13.68 10.43 -1.78
C ALA A 26 15.09 10.30 -1.19
N GLU A 27 15.81 11.41 -1.09
CA GLU A 27 17.22 11.43 -0.70
C GLU A 27 17.43 12.17 0.61
N SER A 28 18.23 11.59 1.50
CA SER A 28 18.80 12.27 2.66
C SER A 28 20.31 12.46 2.46
N CYS A 29 21.14 11.48 2.79
CA CYS A 29 22.60 11.62 2.81
C CYS A 29 23.25 11.85 1.43
N THR A 30 22.58 11.48 0.33
CA THR A 30 23.06 11.71 -1.04
C THR A 30 22.81 13.13 -1.54
N GLY A 31 21.94 13.91 -0.87
CA GLY A 31 21.77 15.35 -1.08
C GLY A 31 21.40 15.76 -2.51
N GLY A 32 20.66 14.92 -3.24
CA GLY A 32 20.26 15.19 -4.62
C GLY A 32 21.17 14.56 -5.68
N GLY A 33 22.20 13.82 -5.27
CA GLY A 33 23.12 13.17 -6.20
C GLY A 33 22.44 12.11 -7.08
N LEU A 34 21.43 11.39 -6.57
CA LEU A 34 20.67 10.44 -7.38
C LEU A 34 19.78 11.18 -8.38
N GLY A 35 19.06 12.20 -7.93
CA GLY A 35 18.27 13.08 -8.80
C GLY A 35 19.12 13.68 -9.91
N ALA A 36 20.31 14.20 -9.58
CA ALA A 36 21.26 14.75 -10.54
C ALA A 36 21.77 13.71 -11.55
N ALA A 37 22.06 12.48 -11.11
CA ALA A 37 22.46 11.40 -12.01
C ALA A 37 21.34 11.01 -12.98
N ILE A 38 20.09 11.00 -12.52
CA ILE A 38 18.91 10.72 -13.34
C ILE A 38 18.68 11.85 -14.36
N THR A 39 18.71 13.11 -13.92
CA THR A 39 18.43 14.26 -14.79
C THR A 39 19.57 14.58 -15.77
N ALA A 40 20.77 14.05 -15.52
CA ALA A 40 21.87 14.09 -16.48
C ALA A 40 21.59 13.28 -17.77
N ILE A 41 20.61 12.38 -17.74
CA ILE A 41 20.21 11.59 -18.92
C ILE A 41 19.22 12.40 -19.77
N SER A 42 19.56 12.58 -21.05
CA SER A 42 18.67 13.24 -22.01
C SER A 42 17.32 12.53 -22.11
N GLY A 43 16.24 13.29 -22.14
CA GLY A 43 14.87 12.76 -22.15
C GLY A 43 14.36 12.27 -20.79
N SER A 44 15.11 12.49 -19.70
CA SER A 44 14.69 12.14 -18.32
C SER A 44 13.32 12.69 -17.93
N SER A 45 12.90 13.84 -18.49
CA SER A 45 11.56 14.42 -18.26
C SER A 45 10.39 13.49 -18.62
N LYS A 46 10.61 12.48 -19.48
CA LYS A 46 9.58 11.50 -19.86
C LYS A 46 9.29 10.47 -18.79
N TRP A 47 10.25 10.20 -17.90
CA TRP A 47 10.19 9.06 -16.96
C TRP A 47 10.62 9.41 -15.53
N PHE A 48 11.20 10.57 -15.29
CA PHE A 48 11.45 11.09 -13.94
C PHE A 48 10.35 12.08 -13.57
N ASP A 49 9.64 11.81 -12.46
CA ASP A 49 8.58 12.68 -11.98
C ASP A 49 9.11 13.78 -11.06
N ARG A 50 9.70 13.40 -9.92
CA ARG A 50 10.27 14.36 -8.95
C ARG A 50 11.27 13.71 -7.99
N GLY A 51 12.04 14.55 -7.33
CA GLY A 51 12.91 14.19 -6.22
C GLY A 51 12.54 14.93 -4.94
N PHE A 52 12.66 14.26 -3.81
CA PHE A 52 12.49 14.82 -2.46
C PHE A 52 13.84 14.81 -1.76
N ILE A 53 14.37 15.97 -1.40
CA ILE A 53 15.58 16.06 -0.58
C ILE A 53 15.16 16.34 0.86
N THR A 54 15.18 15.31 1.70
CA THR A 54 14.66 15.35 3.07
C THR A 54 15.77 15.17 4.09
N TYR A 55 16.73 16.11 4.09
CA TYR A 55 17.94 16.01 4.91
C TYR A 55 17.66 15.98 6.42
N SER A 56 16.73 16.83 6.90
CA SER A 56 16.33 16.88 8.31
C SER A 56 15.15 15.94 8.61
N ASN A 57 14.89 15.70 9.90
CA ASN A 57 13.73 14.91 10.33
C ASN A 57 12.42 15.64 10.02
N GLU A 58 12.40 16.97 10.19
CA GLU A 58 11.27 17.84 9.89
C GLU A 58 10.94 17.80 8.40
N ALA A 59 11.95 17.77 7.53
CA ALA A 59 11.73 17.63 6.09
C ALA A 59 11.14 16.27 5.72
N LYS A 60 11.56 15.18 6.39
CA LYS A 60 10.98 13.83 6.22
C LYS A 60 9.50 13.83 6.60
N GLU A 61 9.14 14.50 7.68
CA GLU A 61 7.74 14.64 8.11
C GLU A 61 6.93 15.49 7.13
N ALA A 62 7.40 16.69 6.81
CA ALA A 62 6.67 17.67 6.02
C ALA A 62 6.48 17.24 4.56
N LEU A 63 7.52 16.69 3.93
CA LEU A 63 7.49 16.38 2.49
C LEU A 63 7.02 14.95 2.21
N LEU A 64 7.32 14.00 3.10
CA LEU A 64 7.04 12.57 2.89
C LEU A 64 5.96 12.02 3.83
N GLY A 65 5.47 12.81 4.80
CA GLY A 65 4.41 12.39 5.72
C GLY A 65 4.87 11.35 6.75
N ILE A 66 6.16 11.26 7.03
CA ILE A 66 6.70 10.27 7.98
C ILE A 66 6.30 10.68 9.41
N PRO A 67 5.72 9.79 10.23
CA PRO A 67 5.36 10.13 11.60
C PRO A 67 6.59 10.41 12.48
N LYS A 68 6.55 11.47 13.30
CA LYS A 68 7.60 11.80 14.29
C LYS A 68 7.95 10.60 15.18
N SER A 69 6.92 9.85 15.58
CA SER A 69 7.04 8.68 16.47
C SER A 69 7.86 7.56 15.87
N LEU A 70 7.83 7.37 14.55
CA LEU A 70 8.63 6.39 13.84
C LEU A 70 10.12 6.75 13.89
N ILE A 71 10.44 8.02 13.60
CA ILE A 71 11.82 8.52 13.64
C ILE A 71 12.35 8.46 15.08
N LYS A 72 11.54 8.85 16.08
CA LYS A 72 11.92 8.78 17.49
C LYS A 72 12.24 7.34 17.95
N LYS A 73 11.48 6.35 17.47
CA LYS A 73 11.61 4.95 17.90
C LYS A 73 12.78 4.22 17.21
N TYR A 74 12.96 4.41 15.90
CA TYR A 74 13.90 3.63 15.10
C TYR A 74 15.14 4.42 14.63
N GLY A 75 15.07 5.75 14.69
CA GLY A 75 16.05 6.67 14.13
C GLY A 75 15.85 6.91 12.62
N ALA A 76 16.42 8.01 12.11
CA ALA A 76 16.35 8.37 10.70
C ALA A 76 17.12 7.41 9.78
N VAL A 77 18.16 6.75 10.32
CA VAL A 77 18.95 5.72 9.60
C VAL A 77 18.49 4.35 10.09
N SER A 78 17.41 3.87 9.48
CA SER A 78 16.74 2.61 9.83
C SER A 78 15.98 2.04 8.65
N LYS A 79 15.62 0.75 8.74
CA LYS A 79 14.76 0.07 7.77
C LYS A 79 13.41 0.76 7.68
N GLU A 80 12.82 1.06 8.84
CA GLU A 80 11.49 1.65 8.98
C GLU A 80 11.44 3.05 8.37
N CYS A 81 12.47 3.87 8.61
CA CYS A 81 12.54 5.20 8.03
C CYS A 81 12.72 5.15 6.50
N ALA A 82 13.59 4.28 5.98
CA ALA A 82 13.74 4.11 4.54
C ALA A 82 12.42 3.64 3.88
N ILE A 83 11.74 2.65 4.46
CA ILE A 83 10.44 2.19 3.97
C ILE A 83 9.41 3.34 3.98
N ALA A 84 9.32 4.11 5.06
CA ALA A 84 8.41 5.26 5.14
C ALA A 84 8.77 6.37 4.14
N MET A 85 10.07 6.59 3.88
CA MET A 85 10.52 7.57 2.88
C MET A 85 10.09 7.18 1.46
N VAL A 86 10.29 5.91 1.05
CA VAL A 86 9.92 5.48 -0.30
C VAL A 86 8.39 5.44 -0.49
N GLN A 87 7.63 5.13 0.58
CA GLN A 87 6.17 5.26 0.58
C GLN A 87 5.72 6.69 0.37
N GLY A 88 6.29 7.62 1.15
CA GLY A 88 5.99 9.04 1.01
C GLY A 88 6.30 9.52 -0.40
N ALA A 89 7.40 9.05 -0.99
CA ALA A 89 7.78 9.41 -2.35
C ALA A 89 6.71 8.97 -3.36
N ILE A 90 6.25 7.72 -3.30
CA ILE A 90 5.14 7.22 -4.13
C ILE A 90 3.86 8.03 -3.87
N ALA A 91 3.48 8.21 -2.61
CA ALA A 91 2.21 8.86 -2.25
C ALA A 91 2.16 10.36 -2.60
N LYS A 92 3.31 11.00 -2.82
CA LYS A 92 3.45 12.44 -3.10
C LYS A 92 3.96 12.73 -4.53
N SER A 93 3.97 11.72 -5.39
CA SER A 93 4.39 11.80 -6.79
C SER A 93 3.35 11.15 -7.69
N ASP A 94 3.53 11.34 -9.00
CA ASP A 94 2.80 10.59 -10.03
C ASP A 94 3.63 9.41 -10.54
N ALA A 95 4.53 8.89 -9.71
CA ALA A 95 5.44 7.81 -10.04
C ALA A 95 4.94 6.45 -9.55
N GLU A 96 5.09 5.42 -10.38
CA GLU A 96 4.76 4.03 -10.01
C GLU A 96 5.95 3.31 -9.36
N VAL A 97 7.17 3.81 -9.56
CA VAL A 97 8.38 3.28 -8.89
C VAL A 97 9.10 4.38 -8.12
N ALA A 98 9.69 4.01 -6.99
CA ALA A 98 10.49 4.95 -6.23
C ALA A 98 11.64 4.27 -5.50
N VAL A 99 12.63 5.08 -5.13
CA VAL A 99 13.72 4.67 -4.24
C VAL A 99 13.96 5.74 -3.20
N SER A 100 14.29 5.31 -1.98
CA SER A 100 14.71 6.21 -0.92
C SER A 100 16.08 5.85 -0.37
N ILE A 101 16.85 6.85 0.03
CA ILE A 101 18.19 6.69 0.61
C ILE A 101 18.29 7.49 1.92
N THR A 102 18.60 6.81 3.02
CA THR A 102 18.91 7.43 4.32
C THR A 102 20.13 6.78 4.96
N GLY A 103 21.08 7.56 5.46
CA GLY A 103 22.35 7.01 5.92
C GLY A 103 23.31 8.05 6.49
N ILE A 104 24.50 7.57 6.86
CA ILE A 104 25.57 8.33 7.50
C ILE A 104 26.76 8.37 6.55
N ALA A 105 26.90 9.46 5.79
CA ALA A 105 28.00 9.61 4.83
C ALA A 105 29.31 10.10 5.48
N GLY A 106 29.29 10.55 6.73
CA GLY A 106 30.49 11.04 7.42
C GLY A 106 30.86 12.49 7.10
N PRO A 107 32.03 12.96 7.59
CA PRO A 107 33.00 12.18 8.38
C PRO A 107 32.48 11.83 9.79
N ASP A 108 31.53 12.58 10.32
CA ASP A 108 30.96 12.38 11.65
C ASP A 108 29.57 11.71 11.62
N GLY A 109 29.00 11.49 12.81
CA GLY A 109 27.62 11.04 13.00
C GLY A 109 27.43 9.51 13.02
N GLY A 110 28.51 8.75 12.92
CA GLY A 110 28.50 7.30 13.16
C GLY A 110 28.47 6.96 14.65
N THR A 111 27.92 5.79 14.96
CA THR A 111 28.02 5.13 16.28
C THR A 111 28.63 3.74 16.10
N GLU A 112 28.96 3.04 17.19
CA GLU A 112 29.40 1.64 17.11
C GLU A 112 28.36 0.75 16.42
N GLU A 113 27.07 0.95 16.71
CA GLU A 113 25.97 0.20 16.10
C GLU A 113 25.68 0.61 14.64
N LYS A 114 25.92 1.88 14.30
CA LYS A 114 25.65 2.46 12.98
C LYS A 114 26.85 3.30 12.54
N PRO A 115 27.96 2.68 12.13
CA PRO A 115 29.17 3.40 11.78
C PRO A 115 28.96 4.27 10.53
N VAL A 116 29.87 5.23 10.31
CA VAL A 116 29.97 5.96 9.05
C VAL A 116 30.03 4.97 7.89
N GLY A 117 29.27 5.24 6.84
CA GLY A 117 29.05 4.31 5.72
C GLY A 117 27.75 3.50 5.83
N THR A 118 27.07 3.51 6.99
CA THR A 118 25.76 2.84 7.14
C THR A 118 24.69 3.58 6.33
N VAL A 119 24.12 2.91 5.34
CA VAL A 119 23.07 3.46 4.47
C VAL A 119 21.95 2.44 4.28
N TRP A 120 20.73 2.85 4.59
CA TRP A 120 19.52 2.13 4.22
C TRP A 120 18.98 2.65 2.89
N ILE A 121 18.70 1.70 2.00
CA ILE A 121 18.05 1.97 0.72
C ILE A 121 16.77 1.14 0.65
N ALA A 122 15.65 1.76 0.27
CA ALA A 122 14.39 1.09 0.07
C ALA A 122 13.84 1.37 -1.33
N TRP A 123 13.24 0.35 -1.95
CA TRP A 123 12.68 0.43 -3.30
C TRP A 123 11.21 0.03 -3.29
N ALA A 124 10.38 0.90 -3.87
CA ALA A 124 9.01 0.61 -4.25
C ALA A 124 8.99 0.29 -5.74
N GLY A 125 8.41 -0.86 -6.08
CA GLY A 125 8.27 -1.29 -7.46
C GLY A 125 6.80 -1.24 -7.85
N ASP A 126 6.55 -0.90 -9.11
CA ASP A 126 5.24 -0.93 -9.77
C ASP A 126 4.61 -2.30 -9.54
N THR A 127 3.65 -2.36 -8.60
CA THR A 127 2.91 -3.56 -8.14
C THR A 127 3.69 -4.63 -7.33
N GLN A 128 4.88 -4.28 -6.81
CA GLN A 128 5.75 -5.19 -6.04
C GLN A 128 5.92 -4.77 -4.57
N LYS A 129 6.20 -5.75 -3.69
CA LYS A 129 6.53 -5.51 -2.27
C LYS A 129 7.66 -4.51 -2.12
N ILE A 130 7.54 -3.57 -1.20
CA ILE A 130 8.67 -2.71 -0.85
C ILE A 130 9.77 -3.56 -0.22
N VAL A 131 11.00 -3.36 -0.67
CA VAL A 131 12.19 -4.02 -0.13
C VAL A 131 13.14 -2.96 0.37
N ALA A 132 13.71 -3.18 1.55
CA ALA A 132 14.74 -2.33 2.13
C ALA A 132 15.98 -3.16 2.47
N ARG A 133 17.17 -2.60 2.26
CA ARG A 133 18.45 -3.22 2.58
C ARG A 133 19.39 -2.22 3.25
N CYS A 134 20.15 -2.70 4.22
CA CYS A 134 21.24 -1.96 4.84
C CYS A 134 22.54 -2.29 4.11
N PHE A 135 23.34 -1.27 3.87
CA PHE A 135 24.68 -1.38 3.31
C PHE A 135 25.66 -0.67 4.24
N LEU A 136 26.88 -1.21 4.32
CA LEU A 136 28.01 -0.55 4.94
C LEU A 136 29.03 -0.24 3.85
N PHE A 137 29.01 1.00 3.36
CA PHE A 137 29.93 1.48 2.32
C PHE A 137 31.24 1.97 2.93
N LYS A 138 32.32 1.91 2.15
CA LYS A 138 33.67 2.30 2.59
C LYS A 138 34.17 3.55 1.87
N GLY A 139 35.05 4.29 2.53
CA GLY A 139 35.71 5.48 1.99
C GLY A 139 35.17 6.77 2.60
N ASP A 140 35.49 7.88 1.94
CA ASP A 140 35.06 9.21 2.37
C ASP A 140 33.57 9.49 2.05
N ARG A 141 33.14 10.70 2.42
CA ARG A 141 31.77 11.16 2.23
C ARG A 141 31.30 11.10 0.77
N GLU A 142 32.18 11.44 -0.17
CA GLU A 142 31.83 11.41 -1.59
C GLU A 142 31.72 9.96 -2.10
N SER A 143 32.67 9.10 -1.73
CA SER A 143 32.68 7.69 -2.07
C SER A 143 31.43 6.97 -1.56
N ILE A 144 31.04 7.20 -0.30
CA ILE A 144 29.84 6.61 0.31
C ILE A 144 28.57 7.06 -0.45
N ARG A 145 28.46 8.36 -0.78
CA ARG A 145 27.32 8.89 -1.54
C ARG A 145 27.24 8.25 -2.92
N ASN A 146 28.35 8.16 -3.64
CA ASN A 146 28.41 7.57 -4.98
C ASN A 146 28.02 6.09 -4.97
N GLN A 147 28.53 5.30 -4.02
CA GLN A 147 28.15 3.89 -3.87
C GLN A 147 26.65 3.72 -3.54
N ALA A 148 26.10 4.58 -2.68
CA ALA A 148 24.67 4.56 -2.37
C ALA A 148 23.80 4.88 -3.60
N ILE A 149 24.19 5.86 -4.41
CA ILE A 149 23.51 6.23 -5.66
C ILE A 149 23.55 5.05 -6.65
N GLU A 150 24.72 4.44 -6.82
CA GLU A 150 24.90 3.29 -7.71
C GLU A 150 24.00 2.12 -7.30
N LYS A 151 23.97 1.77 -6.00
CA LYS A 151 23.11 0.69 -5.49
C LYS A 151 21.63 1.03 -5.61
N ALA A 152 21.24 2.28 -5.40
CA ALA A 152 19.86 2.71 -5.61
C ALA A 152 19.40 2.49 -7.07
N LEU A 153 20.24 2.83 -8.05
CA LEU A 153 19.94 2.60 -9.47
C LEU A 153 19.90 1.10 -9.82
N GLU A 154 20.86 0.30 -9.35
CA GLU A 154 20.86 -1.16 -9.56
C GLU A 154 19.57 -1.81 -9.05
N GLY A 155 19.10 -1.40 -7.86
CA GLY A 155 17.87 -1.92 -7.28
C GLY A 155 16.62 -1.53 -8.08
N LEU A 156 16.57 -0.31 -8.62
CA LEU A 156 15.49 0.11 -9.52
C LEU A 156 15.49 -0.71 -10.82
N ILE A 157 16.66 -0.85 -11.47
CA ILE A 157 16.82 -1.65 -12.69
C ILE A 157 16.32 -3.08 -12.45
N LYS A 158 16.78 -3.73 -11.38
CA LYS A 158 16.39 -5.11 -11.06
C LYS A 158 14.88 -5.27 -10.88
N ARG A 159 14.22 -4.28 -10.26
CA ARG A 159 12.78 -4.31 -9.99
C ARG A 159 11.95 -3.91 -11.20
N CYS A 160 12.51 -3.14 -12.12
CA CYS A 160 11.86 -2.75 -13.35
C CYS A 160 12.12 -3.73 -14.51
N ASP A 161 12.89 -4.79 -14.28
CA ASP A 161 13.17 -5.86 -15.24
C ASP A 161 11.86 -6.45 -15.81
N PRO A 162 11.53 -6.22 -17.10
CA PRO A 162 10.25 -6.58 -17.67
C PRO A 162 10.07 -8.09 -17.84
N ILE A 163 11.16 -8.88 -17.86
CA ILE A 163 11.10 -10.34 -17.97
C ILE A 163 10.65 -10.92 -16.63
N LYS A 164 11.20 -10.38 -15.53
CA LYS A 164 10.85 -10.82 -14.17
C LYS A 164 9.56 -10.20 -13.67
N HIS A 165 9.25 -9.00 -14.14
CA HIS A 165 8.16 -8.16 -13.66
C HIS A 165 7.44 -7.49 -14.84
N PRO A 166 6.69 -8.24 -15.66
CA PRO A 166 5.97 -7.68 -16.79
C PRO A 166 4.93 -6.67 -16.32
N LEU A 167 4.73 -5.65 -17.14
CA LEU A 167 3.76 -4.59 -16.89
C LEU A 167 2.35 -5.14 -16.83
N ILE A 168 1.67 -4.94 -15.71
CA ILE A 168 0.22 -5.10 -15.66
C ILE A 168 -0.40 -3.79 -16.15
N ARG A 169 -0.72 -3.73 -17.45
CA ARG A 169 -1.36 -2.55 -18.05
C ARG A 169 -2.65 -2.23 -17.28
N SER A 170 -2.89 -0.95 -17.01
CA SER A 170 -3.94 -0.49 -16.09
C SER A 170 -5.37 -0.89 -16.45
N LYS A 171 -5.63 -1.30 -17.70
CA LYS A 171 -6.94 -1.78 -18.15
C LYS A 171 -7.20 -3.25 -17.78
N ASP A 172 -6.14 -4.03 -17.56
CA ASP A 172 -6.22 -5.46 -17.21
C ASP A 172 -5.85 -5.73 -15.74
N ALA A 173 -5.24 -4.74 -15.06
CA ALA A 173 -4.88 -4.78 -13.65
C ALA A 173 -6.12 -4.62 -12.76
N GLY A 174 -6.74 -5.73 -12.38
CA GLY A 174 -7.76 -5.71 -11.33
C GLY A 174 -7.23 -5.09 -10.04
N ARG A 175 -8.10 -4.39 -9.29
CA ARG A 175 -7.77 -3.90 -7.96
C ARG A 175 -8.12 -4.96 -6.94
N TYR A 176 -7.15 -5.41 -6.16
CA TYR A 176 -7.31 -6.49 -5.21
C TYR A 176 -7.57 -5.96 -3.81
N PHE A 177 -8.37 -6.69 -3.04
CA PHE A 177 -8.65 -6.40 -1.64
C PHE A 177 -9.01 -7.69 -0.89
N ILE A 178 -8.80 -7.69 0.42
CA ILE A 178 -9.17 -8.77 1.34
C ILE A 178 -10.42 -8.31 2.08
N ALA A 179 -11.44 -9.14 2.10
CA ALA A 179 -12.74 -8.82 2.67
C ALA A 179 -13.44 -10.08 3.18
N ILE A 180 -14.54 -9.89 3.89
CA ILE A 180 -15.45 -10.95 4.35
C ILE A 180 -16.80 -10.76 3.67
N TRP A 181 -17.45 -11.86 3.28
CA TRP A 181 -18.78 -11.88 2.66
C TRP A 181 -19.82 -12.53 3.58
N PRO A 182 -21.06 -12.02 3.60
CA PRO A 182 -22.19 -12.72 4.18
C PRO A 182 -22.53 -13.95 3.34
N ASP A 183 -23.00 -15.00 4.01
CA ASP A 183 -23.56 -16.15 3.30
C ASP A 183 -24.83 -15.71 2.57
N LYS A 184 -25.26 -16.49 1.56
CA LYS A 184 -26.41 -16.16 0.71
C LYS A 184 -27.66 -15.80 1.52
N ILE A 185 -27.96 -16.55 2.59
CA ILE A 185 -29.13 -16.34 3.45
C ILE A 185 -29.05 -14.98 4.16
N GLU A 186 -27.88 -14.63 4.68
CA GLU A 186 -27.65 -13.38 5.43
C GLU A 186 -27.70 -12.17 4.48
N ALA A 187 -27.12 -12.30 3.29
CA ALA A 187 -27.16 -11.29 2.23
C ALA A 187 -28.61 -11.01 1.79
N GLU A 188 -29.39 -12.07 1.57
CA GLU A 188 -30.78 -12.00 1.15
C GLU A 188 -31.67 -11.37 2.25
N ALA A 189 -31.43 -11.74 3.51
CA ALA A 189 -32.10 -11.13 4.66
C ALA A 189 -31.81 -9.62 4.76
N LEU A 190 -30.56 -9.20 4.55
CA LEU A 190 -30.19 -7.78 4.56
C LEU A 190 -30.89 -7.00 3.46
N ILE A 191 -30.90 -7.49 2.21
CA ILE A 191 -31.60 -6.82 1.11
C ILE A 191 -33.10 -6.73 1.39
N GLN A 192 -33.73 -7.83 1.82
CA GLN A 192 -35.18 -7.82 2.12
C GLN A 192 -35.52 -6.82 3.22
N HIS A 193 -34.67 -6.71 4.24
CA HIS A 193 -34.86 -5.74 5.31
C HIS A 193 -34.73 -4.29 4.81
N LEU A 194 -33.75 -4.00 3.94
CA LEU A 194 -33.60 -2.67 3.34
C LEU A 194 -34.79 -2.29 2.46
N LEU A 195 -35.32 -3.22 1.67
CA LEU A 195 -36.49 -2.98 0.83
C LEU A 195 -37.73 -2.64 1.66
N ARG A 196 -37.90 -3.27 2.83
CA ARG A 196 -39.02 -2.98 3.75
C ARG A 196 -39.00 -1.57 4.32
N THR A 197 -37.83 -0.93 4.43
CA THR A 197 -37.72 0.46 4.91
C THR A 197 -38.33 1.46 3.93
N GLN A 198 -38.52 1.09 2.65
CA GLN A 198 -38.95 1.97 1.55
C GLN A 198 -38.03 3.18 1.30
N CYS A 199 -36.90 3.28 2.00
CA CYS A 199 -35.93 4.35 1.83
C CYS A 199 -34.99 4.11 0.64
N PHE A 200 -34.84 2.85 0.18
CA PHE A 200 -33.86 2.45 -0.82
C PHE A 200 -34.51 2.05 -2.16
N PRO A 201 -34.25 2.82 -3.24
CA PRO A 201 -34.58 2.38 -4.60
C PRO A 201 -33.77 1.14 -4.98
N ILE A 202 -34.43 0.14 -5.57
CA ILE A 202 -33.83 -1.16 -5.90
C ILE A 202 -32.60 -1.00 -6.81
N GLU A 203 -32.65 -0.08 -7.76
CA GLU A 203 -31.59 0.20 -8.73
C GLU A 203 -30.35 0.88 -8.12
N LYS A 204 -30.47 1.42 -6.91
CA LYS A 204 -29.37 2.05 -6.17
C LYS A 204 -28.69 1.10 -5.19
N LEU A 205 -29.35 0.00 -4.85
CA LEU A 205 -28.82 -1.00 -3.94
C LEU A 205 -27.62 -1.73 -4.54
N ILE A 206 -26.66 -2.04 -3.69
CA ILE A 206 -25.57 -2.94 -4.04
C ILE A 206 -26.15 -4.35 -4.22
N PRO A 207 -25.79 -5.07 -5.30
CA PRO A 207 -26.20 -6.46 -5.49
C PRO A 207 -25.81 -7.32 -4.28
N LYS A 208 -26.64 -8.30 -3.93
CA LYS A 208 -26.37 -9.16 -2.76
C LYS A 208 -25.03 -9.86 -2.83
N GLU A 209 -24.57 -10.20 -4.04
CA GLU A 209 -23.28 -10.82 -4.34
C GLU A 209 -22.09 -9.89 -4.03
N ASN A 210 -22.33 -8.58 -3.99
CA ASN A 210 -21.34 -7.56 -3.69
C ASN A 210 -21.40 -7.03 -2.26
N LEU A 211 -22.32 -7.51 -1.42
CA LEU A 211 -22.32 -7.15 0.00
C LEU A 211 -21.07 -7.74 0.64
N HIS A 212 -20.21 -6.89 1.19
CA HIS A 212 -18.98 -7.31 1.84
C HIS A 212 -18.51 -6.25 2.83
N LEU A 213 -17.61 -6.66 3.74
CA LEU A 213 -16.86 -5.77 4.61
C LEU A 213 -15.38 -5.89 4.27
N THR A 214 -14.77 -4.77 3.87
CA THR A 214 -13.35 -4.73 3.48
C THR A 214 -12.43 -4.73 4.69
N LEU A 215 -11.47 -5.66 4.73
CA LEU A 215 -10.42 -5.75 5.74
C LEU A 215 -9.11 -5.07 5.29
N ALA A 216 -8.73 -5.17 4.01
CA ALA A 216 -7.51 -4.53 3.50
C ALA A 216 -7.55 -4.28 1.97
N TYR A 217 -7.13 -3.10 1.51
CA TYR A 217 -7.04 -2.76 0.08
C TYR A 217 -5.63 -2.99 -0.49
N LEU A 218 -5.44 -4.09 -1.23
CA LEU A 218 -4.12 -4.43 -1.81
C LEU A 218 -3.78 -3.60 -3.06
N GLY A 219 -4.76 -2.97 -3.69
CA GLY A 219 -4.55 -2.14 -4.88
C GLY A 219 -4.20 -2.98 -6.12
N LYS A 220 -3.41 -2.42 -7.04
CA LYS A 220 -2.88 -3.18 -8.17
C LYS A 220 -1.71 -4.04 -7.68
N ALA A 221 -1.75 -5.33 -7.94
CA ALA A 221 -0.77 -6.28 -7.42
C ALA A 221 -0.40 -7.34 -8.46
N TYR A 222 0.86 -7.79 -8.42
CA TYR A 222 1.39 -8.86 -9.27
C TYR A 222 1.03 -10.26 -8.73
N PRO A 223 0.85 -11.32 -9.56
CA PRO A 223 0.49 -12.66 -9.09
C PRO A 223 1.32 -13.19 -7.91
N GLY A 224 2.65 -13.05 -7.92
CA GLY A 224 3.49 -13.47 -6.79
C GLY A 224 3.22 -12.69 -5.50
N TYR A 225 2.84 -11.41 -5.60
CA TYR A 225 2.40 -10.63 -4.45
C TYR A 225 1.09 -11.17 -3.88
N LEU A 226 0.14 -11.53 -4.74
CA LEU A 226 -1.16 -12.10 -4.34
C LEU A 226 -0.99 -13.46 -3.68
N GLU A 227 -0.06 -14.28 -4.16
CA GLU A 227 0.28 -15.56 -3.54
C GLU A 227 0.80 -15.35 -2.11
N ASP A 228 1.70 -14.39 -1.92
CA ASP A 228 2.23 -14.06 -0.60
C ASP A 228 1.17 -13.47 0.33
N ALA A 229 0.28 -12.61 -0.18
CA ALA A 229 -0.87 -12.12 0.59
C ALA A 229 -1.79 -13.29 0.98
N GLY A 230 -1.98 -14.26 0.08
CA GLY A 230 -2.71 -15.49 0.38
C GLY A 230 -2.06 -16.32 1.48
N LYS A 231 -0.72 -16.46 1.49
CA LYS A 231 0.03 -17.14 2.56
C LYS A 231 -0.16 -16.44 3.91
N VAL A 232 -0.24 -15.12 3.92
CA VAL A 232 -0.56 -14.34 5.13
C VAL A 232 -1.96 -14.64 5.64
N VAL A 233 -2.96 -14.68 4.77
CA VAL A 233 -4.35 -15.00 5.17
C VAL A 233 -4.45 -16.43 5.70
N GLN A 234 -3.72 -17.39 5.13
CA GLN A 234 -3.69 -18.79 5.61
C GLN A 234 -3.16 -18.97 7.04
N GLN A 235 -2.38 -18.01 7.54
CA GLN A 235 -1.84 -18.04 8.90
C GLN A 235 -2.84 -17.57 9.97
N ILE A 236 -3.99 -17.04 9.55
CA ILE A 236 -5.08 -16.63 10.44
C ILE A 236 -5.74 -17.90 10.99
N LYS A 237 -5.95 -17.93 12.31
CA LYS A 237 -6.45 -19.08 13.08
C LYS A 237 -7.66 -18.73 13.94
N GLU A 238 -8.28 -17.62 13.63
CA GLU A 238 -9.47 -17.14 14.28
C GLU A 238 -10.62 -18.11 13.98
N LYS A 239 -11.36 -18.50 15.02
CA LYS A 239 -12.58 -19.30 14.86
C LYS A 239 -13.68 -18.44 14.22
N PRO A 240 -14.69 -19.05 13.58
CA PRO A 240 -15.86 -18.32 13.10
C PRO A 240 -16.51 -17.49 14.23
N PHE A 241 -16.99 -16.29 13.90
CA PHE A 241 -17.57 -15.36 14.87
C PHE A 241 -18.71 -14.57 14.26
N THR A 242 -19.61 -14.04 15.10
CA THR A 242 -20.75 -13.24 14.64
C THR A 242 -20.47 -11.75 14.79
N ILE A 243 -20.88 -10.96 13.80
CA ILE A 243 -20.96 -9.51 13.84
C ILE A 243 -22.41 -9.06 13.69
N THR A 244 -22.73 -7.87 14.20
CA THR A 244 -24.10 -7.32 14.20
C THR A 244 -24.13 -5.98 13.48
N LEU A 245 -24.72 -5.96 12.28
CA LEU A 245 -24.98 -4.76 11.50
C LEU A 245 -26.19 -4.03 12.11
N SER A 246 -26.08 -2.74 12.35
CA SER A 246 -27.08 -2.05 13.18
C SER A 246 -27.18 -0.54 13.02
N GLU A 247 -26.22 0.11 12.37
CA GLU A 247 -26.22 1.57 12.22
C GLU A 247 -26.13 1.92 10.75
N ILE A 248 -27.14 2.59 10.19
CA ILE A 248 -27.03 3.13 8.84
C ILE A 248 -26.44 4.53 8.91
N ASN A 249 -25.45 4.78 8.06
CA ASN A 249 -24.78 6.07 7.96
C ASN A 249 -24.37 6.31 6.50
N HIS A 250 -23.69 7.41 6.22
CA HIS A 250 -23.33 7.79 4.86
C HIS A 250 -21.94 8.42 4.76
N PHE A 251 -21.32 8.31 3.59
CA PHE A 251 -20.11 9.07 3.23
C PHE A 251 -20.45 10.09 2.15
N LYS A 252 -20.00 11.34 2.32
CA LYS A 252 -20.09 12.42 1.32
C LYS A 252 -21.46 12.56 0.61
N HIS A 253 -22.55 12.18 1.30
CA HIS A 253 -23.95 12.14 0.85
C HIS A 253 -24.29 11.25 -0.37
N GLN A 254 -23.38 10.42 -0.88
CA GLN A 254 -23.65 9.58 -2.08
C GLN A 254 -23.41 8.08 -1.87
N ILE A 255 -22.87 7.68 -0.72
CA ILE A 255 -22.66 6.28 -0.38
C ILE A 255 -23.32 6.03 0.96
N VAL A 256 -24.35 5.18 0.97
CA VAL A 256 -25.04 4.74 2.19
C VAL A 256 -24.45 3.40 2.62
N TRP A 257 -24.12 3.26 3.89
CA TRP A 257 -23.46 2.09 4.44
C TRP A 257 -24.03 1.70 5.80
N CYS A 258 -23.88 0.43 6.17
CA CYS A 258 -24.25 -0.09 7.47
C CYS A 258 -23.01 -0.42 8.30
N GLY A 259 -22.87 0.23 9.44
CA GLY A 259 -21.88 0.00 10.46
C GLY A 259 -22.34 -0.95 11.56
N LEU A 260 -21.44 -1.15 12.52
CA LEU A 260 -21.66 -2.00 13.68
C LEU A 260 -21.84 -1.10 14.93
N LYS A 261 -22.96 -1.25 15.66
CA LYS A 261 -23.31 -0.50 16.88
C LYS A 261 -22.37 -0.71 18.07
N LYS A 262 -21.55 -1.77 18.05
CA LYS A 262 -20.55 -2.10 19.08
C LYS A 262 -19.32 -2.71 18.42
N SER A 263 -18.14 -2.46 18.98
CA SER A 263 -16.90 -3.10 18.51
C SER A 263 -17.03 -4.62 18.66
N SER A 264 -16.95 -5.38 17.56
CA SER A 264 -16.74 -6.83 17.63
C SER A 264 -15.25 -7.06 17.94
N PRO A 265 -14.89 -7.57 19.15
CA PRO A 265 -13.48 -7.81 19.48
C PRO A 265 -12.85 -8.84 18.55
N ALA A 266 -13.63 -9.84 18.11
CA ALA A 266 -13.19 -10.84 17.15
C ALA A 266 -12.84 -10.21 15.79
N LEU A 267 -13.70 -9.33 15.26
CA LEU A 267 -13.41 -8.60 14.01
C LEU A 267 -12.17 -7.71 14.14
N HIS A 268 -12.03 -7.00 15.27
CA HIS A 268 -10.86 -6.16 15.52
C HIS A 268 -9.57 -6.97 15.65
N ASN A 269 -9.63 -8.13 16.32
CA ASN A 269 -8.49 -9.03 16.43
C ASN A 269 -8.09 -9.61 15.08
N LEU A 270 -9.08 -10.02 14.27
CA LEU A 270 -8.87 -10.47 12.90
C LEU A 270 -8.19 -9.38 12.06
N PHE A 271 -8.76 -8.17 12.07
CA PHE A 271 -8.19 -7.02 11.34
C PHE A 271 -6.76 -6.72 11.78
N LYS A 272 -6.49 -6.71 13.09
CA LYS A 272 -5.15 -6.45 13.64
C LYS A 272 -4.15 -7.52 13.22
N ARG A 273 -4.50 -8.81 13.33
CA ARG A 273 -3.63 -9.93 12.95
C ARG A 273 -3.35 -9.96 11.46
N LEU A 274 -4.40 -9.81 10.64
CA LEU A 274 -4.25 -9.69 9.20
C LEU A 274 -3.32 -8.53 8.85
N THR A 275 -3.57 -7.34 9.41
CA THR A 275 -2.76 -6.15 9.17
C THR A 275 -1.30 -6.38 9.58
N PHE A 276 -1.06 -6.95 10.76
CA PHE A 276 0.27 -7.25 11.25
C PHE A 276 1.02 -8.25 10.33
N ASN A 277 0.36 -9.33 9.92
CA ASN A 277 0.97 -10.33 9.05
C ASN A 277 1.23 -9.76 7.66
N LEU A 278 0.32 -8.96 7.12
CA LEU A 278 0.51 -8.27 5.84
C LEU A 278 1.71 -7.32 5.94
N ILE A 279 1.81 -6.51 7.00
CA ILE A 279 2.97 -5.64 7.26
C ILE A 279 4.27 -6.43 7.30
N THR A 280 4.28 -7.55 8.03
CA THR A 280 5.44 -8.43 8.14
C THR A 280 5.83 -9.02 6.77
N ALA A 281 4.85 -9.30 5.92
CA ALA A 281 5.05 -9.72 4.55
C ALA A 281 5.44 -8.58 3.59
N GLY A 282 5.60 -7.34 4.07
CA GLY A 282 6.02 -6.18 3.27
C GLY A 282 4.88 -5.42 2.58
N TYR A 283 3.62 -5.68 2.97
CA TYR A 283 2.48 -4.84 2.61
C TYR A 283 2.43 -3.60 3.50
N ILE A 284 1.84 -2.54 3.00
CA ILE A 284 1.67 -1.30 3.75
C ILE A 284 0.20 -0.97 3.72
N PRO A 285 -0.50 -1.08 4.86
CA PRO A 285 -1.92 -0.77 4.92
C PRO A 285 -2.17 0.71 4.62
N GLU A 286 -3.35 1.02 4.10
CA GLU A 286 -3.80 2.40 3.99
C GLU A 286 -3.76 3.05 5.38
N ASN A 287 -3.18 4.25 5.47
CA ASN A 287 -3.14 5.02 6.71
C ASN A 287 -4.50 5.71 6.94
N ARG A 288 -5.52 4.89 7.21
CA ARG A 288 -6.89 5.33 7.52
C ARG A 288 -7.41 4.57 8.73
N PRO A 289 -8.24 5.20 9.58
CA PRO A 289 -8.94 4.50 10.65
C PRO A 289 -9.75 3.34 10.07
N PHE A 290 -9.68 2.17 10.71
CA PHE A 290 -10.53 1.05 10.35
C PHE A 290 -11.96 1.32 10.82
N ILE A 291 -12.83 1.63 9.88
CA ILE A 291 -14.27 1.82 10.10
C ILE A 291 -14.96 0.61 9.47
N PRO A 292 -15.32 -0.44 10.23
CA PRO A 292 -15.97 -1.62 9.67
C PRO A 292 -17.38 -1.27 9.19
N HIS A 293 -17.64 -1.48 7.90
CA HIS A 293 -18.93 -1.18 7.29
C HIS A 293 -19.21 -2.06 6.07
N VAL A 294 -20.49 -2.19 5.72
CA VAL A 294 -20.98 -2.77 4.46
C VAL A 294 -21.62 -1.65 3.65
N THR A 295 -21.19 -1.45 2.41
CA THR A 295 -21.86 -0.48 1.52
C THR A 295 -23.20 -1.05 1.08
N LEU A 296 -24.28 -0.29 1.30
CA LEU A 296 -25.64 -0.71 0.98
C LEU A 296 -26.13 -0.12 -0.34
N ALA A 297 -25.79 1.14 -0.61
CA ALA A 297 -26.21 1.85 -1.82
C ALA A 297 -25.18 2.89 -2.26
N ARG A 298 -25.18 3.22 -3.57
CA ARG A 298 -24.34 4.27 -4.17
C ARG A 298 -25.17 5.21 -5.02
N HIS A 299 -24.65 6.42 -5.24
CA HIS A 299 -25.31 7.49 -6.02
C HIS A 299 -26.72 7.79 -5.52
N MET A 300 -26.85 7.87 -4.20
CA MET A 300 -28.10 8.03 -3.48
C MET A 300 -27.90 8.99 -2.31
N GLU A 301 -28.78 9.99 -2.20
CA GLU A 301 -28.83 10.88 -1.05
C GLU A 301 -29.33 10.14 0.19
N TYR A 302 -28.66 10.38 1.32
CA TYR A 302 -29.05 9.77 2.58
C TYR A 302 -30.36 10.37 3.07
N LYS A 303 -31.32 9.49 3.39
CA LYS A 303 -32.52 9.81 4.15
C LYS A 303 -32.43 9.08 5.49
N GLU A 304 -32.88 9.73 6.55
CA GLU A 304 -32.95 9.09 7.86
C GLU A 304 -33.86 7.86 7.78
N ILE A 305 -33.38 6.74 8.32
CA ILE A 305 -34.07 5.45 8.27
C ILE A 305 -34.45 5.09 9.69
N ASP A 306 -35.72 5.34 10.02
CA ASP A 306 -36.30 4.90 11.28
C ASP A 306 -36.42 3.36 11.28
N ASN A 307 -36.14 2.74 12.43
CA ASN A 307 -36.40 1.33 12.69
C ASN A 307 -35.57 0.29 11.90
N PHE A 308 -34.32 0.60 11.50
CA PHE A 308 -33.41 -0.45 11.03
C PHE A 308 -33.12 -1.47 12.14
N GLN A 309 -33.74 -2.65 12.05
CA GLN A 309 -33.44 -3.78 12.92
C GLN A 309 -32.02 -4.31 12.70
N SER A 310 -31.35 -4.65 13.79
CA SER A 310 -30.01 -5.22 13.76
C SER A 310 -30.01 -6.60 13.10
N LEU A 311 -29.02 -6.86 12.24
CA LEU A 311 -28.85 -8.12 11.54
C LEU A 311 -27.55 -8.79 11.96
N ASN A 312 -27.64 -10.07 12.32
CA ASN A 312 -26.49 -10.89 12.65
C ASN A 312 -25.92 -11.54 11.39
N TRP A 313 -24.60 -11.53 11.29
CA TRP A 313 -23.83 -12.17 10.23
C TRP A 313 -22.71 -12.98 10.86
N THR A 314 -22.71 -14.29 10.63
CA THR A 314 -21.63 -15.20 11.03
C THR A 314 -20.52 -15.20 9.99
N VAL A 315 -19.38 -14.63 10.38
CA VAL A 315 -18.15 -14.63 9.59
C VAL A 315 -17.51 -16.00 9.68
N LYS A 316 -17.47 -16.71 8.54
CA LYS A 316 -16.85 -18.04 8.41
C LYS A 316 -15.62 -18.03 7.51
N LYS A 317 -15.51 -17.05 6.61
CA LYS A 317 -14.48 -17.02 5.58
C LYS A 317 -13.85 -15.66 5.43
N ILE A 318 -12.61 -15.66 4.96
CA ILE A 318 -11.91 -14.50 4.42
C ILE A 318 -11.72 -14.73 2.93
N CYS A 319 -11.93 -13.70 2.12
CA CYS A 319 -11.81 -13.78 0.68
C CYS A 319 -10.80 -12.77 0.15
N LEU A 320 -9.99 -13.18 -0.83
CA LEU A 320 -9.24 -12.29 -1.70
C LEU A 320 -10.11 -12.05 -2.92
N ALA A 321 -10.47 -10.78 -3.15
CA ALA A 321 -11.33 -10.38 -4.25
C ALA A 321 -10.61 -9.43 -5.20
N LYS A 322 -11.08 -9.42 -6.45
CA LYS A 322 -10.60 -8.56 -7.53
C LYS A 322 -11.76 -7.73 -8.06
N SER A 323 -11.55 -6.41 -8.11
CA SER A 323 -12.43 -5.48 -8.81
C SER A 323 -11.96 -5.33 -10.25
N THR A 324 -12.83 -5.71 -11.19
CA THR A 324 -12.56 -5.74 -12.64
C THR A 324 -13.25 -4.58 -13.39
N GLY A 325 -13.91 -3.66 -12.67
CA GLY A 325 -14.78 -2.64 -13.28
C GLY A 325 -16.14 -3.18 -13.75
N ALA A 326 -16.33 -4.50 -13.71
CA ALA A 326 -17.61 -5.16 -13.88
C ALA A 326 -18.55 -4.87 -12.68
N PRO A 327 -19.87 -5.06 -12.83
CA PRO A 327 -20.83 -4.83 -11.75
C PRO A 327 -20.63 -5.77 -10.56
N LEU A 328 -19.92 -6.89 -10.71
CA LEU A 328 -19.65 -7.87 -9.66
C LEU A 328 -18.15 -8.02 -9.38
N TYR A 329 -17.80 -8.25 -8.11
CA TYR A 329 -16.44 -8.62 -7.72
C TYR A 329 -16.16 -10.09 -8.06
N GLU A 330 -14.93 -10.37 -8.48
CA GLU A 330 -14.42 -11.73 -8.68
C GLU A 330 -13.76 -12.21 -7.39
N ILE A 331 -14.28 -13.28 -6.78
CA ILE A 331 -13.60 -13.94 -5.65
C ILE A 331 -12.47 -14.81 -6.23
N VAL A 332 -11.24 -14.38 -5.98
CA VAL A 332 -10.03 -15.04 -6.47
C VAL A 332 -9.70 -16.26 -5.64
N LYS A 333 -9.89 -16.15 -4.31
CA LYS A 333 -9.60 -17.22 -3.35
C LYS A 333 -10.33 -17.00 -2.04
N GLU A 334 -10.69 -18.10 -1.37
CA GLU A 334 -11.35 -18.10 -0.06
C GLU A 334 -10.55 -18.94 0.94
N TRP A 335 -10.66 -18.59 2.22
CA TRP A 335 -10.10 -19.32 3.35
C TRP A 335 -11.12 -19.39 4.49
N GLU A 336 -11.42 -20.60 4.94
CA GLU A 336 -12.26 -20.82 6.13
C GLU A 336 -11.52 -20.36 7.40
N LEU A 337 -12.27 -19.79 8.32
CA LEU A 337 -11.85 -19.51 9.69
C LEU A 337 -11.92 -20.83 10.48
N GLY A 338 -10.79 -21.29 11.02
CA GLY A 338 -10.71 -22.59 11.70
C GLY A 338 -9.29 -23.02 12.08
#